data_AF-A0A7Z9XDY8-F1
#
_entry.id   AF-A0A7Z9XDY8-F1
#
_cell.length_a   1.000
_cell.length_b   1.000
_cell.length_c   1.000
_cell.angle_alpha   90.00
_cell.angle_beta   90.00
_cell.angle_gamma   90.00
#
_symmetry.space_group_name_H-M   'P 1'
#
loop_
_entity.id
_entity.type
_entity.pdbx_description
1 polymer ?
#
loop_
_entity_poly.entity_id
_entity_poly.type
_entity_poly.pdbx_seq_one_letter_code
_entity_poly.pdbx_strand_id
1 'polypeptide(L)'
;MTNGVSLHGETALRLLELKLDRLFVSLDGLEEGTDAPGYVKCAATVTKNLMAFSQLRIRRRVLKPRVGIIFVATRENIGKLPELRRKASILGFTSILVS
;
A
#
# COMPACT_ATOMS: atom_id res chain seq x y z
N MET A 1 -9.27 6.30 -0.87
CA MET A 1 -8.73 5.00 -0.38
C MET A 1 -8.78 4.01 -1.53
N THR A 2 -7.90 3.01 -1.59
CA THR A 2 -7.87 1.99 -2.66
C THR A 2 -7.37 0.65 -2.12
N ASN A 3 -7.71 -0.46 -2.78
CA ASN A 3 -7.13 -1.78 -2.49
C ASN A 3 -5.72 -1.97 -3.10
N GLY A 4 -5.24 -1.02 -3.92
CA GLY A 4 -3.89 -1.04 -4.48
C GLY A 4 -3.66 -2.01 -5.64
N VAL A 5 -4.65 -2.80 -6.05
CA VAL A 5 -4.50 -3.82 -7.12
C VAL A 5 -4.24 -3.18 -8.48
N SER A 6 -4.91 -2.05 -8.77
CA SER A 6 -4.76 -1.30 -10.03
C SER A 6 -3.81 -0.11 -9.91
N LEU A 7 -2.94 -0.07 -8.87
CA LEU A 7 -1.99 1.03 -8.64
C LEU A 7 -0.75 0.90 -9.55
N HIS A 8 -0.97 0.94 -10.85
CA HIS A 8 0.08 0.88 -11.87
C HIS A 8 -0.35 1.62 -13.14
N GLY A 9 0.57 1.75 -14.11
CA GLY A 9 0.28 2.31 -15.43
C GLY A 9 -0.36 3.70 -15.37
N GLU A 10 -1.46 3.88 -16.11
CA GLU A 10 -2.18 5.14 -16.23
C GLU A 10 -2.81 5.59 -14.90
N THR A 11 -3.37 4.66 -14.12
CA THR A 11 -3.97 4.96 -12.81
C THR A 11 -2.94 5.60 -11.88
N ALA A 12 -1.72 5.05 -11.85
CA ALA A 12 -0.63 5.61 -11.06
C ALA A 12 -0.28 7.04 -11.52
N LEU A 13 -0.20 7.29 -12.83
CA LEU A 13 0.09 8.62 -13.38
C LEU A 13 -0.98 9.63 -13.01
N ARG A 14 -2.26 9.30 -13.23
CA ARG A 14 -3.39 10.17 -12.87
C ARG A 14 -3.41 10.49 -11.38
N LEU A 15 -3.10 9.52 -10.51
CA LEU A 15 -3.02 9.77 -9.05
C LEU A 15 -1.93 10.77 -8.66
N LEU A 16 -0.83 10.86 -9.42
CA LEU A 16 0.19 11.89 -9.21
C LEU A 16 -0.28 13.27 -9.68
N GLU A 17 -1.04 13.32 -10.77
CA GLU A 17 -1.59 14.56 -11.34
C GLU A 17 -2.66 15.19 -10.45
N LEU A 18 -3.45 14.35 -9.75
CA LEU A 18 -4.48 14.82 -8.82
C LEU A 18 -3.92 15.55 -7.58
N LYS A 19 -2.60 15.52 -7.35
CA LYS A 19 -1.91 16.23 -6.24
C LYS A 19 -2.53 16.00 -4.85
N LEU A 20 -3.13 14.84 -4.62
CA LEU A 20 -3.72 14.46 -3.33
C LEU A 20 -2.69 14.58 -2.20
N ASP A 21 -3.11 14.97 -1.00
CA ASP A 21 -2.20 14.99 0.15
C ASP A 21 -1.79 13.57 0.56
N ARG A 22 -2.76 12.66 0.60
CA ARG A 22 -2.54 11.26 0.98
C ARG A 22 -3.30 10.29 0.09
N LEU A 23 -2.66 9.16 -0.19
CA LEU A 23 -3.26 7.97 -0.77
C LEU A 23 -3.19 6.86 0.28
N PHE A 24 -4.35 6.41 0.74
CA PHE A 24 -4.45 5.26 1.63
C PHE A 24 -4.71 3.98 0.84
N VAL A 25 -3.89 2.96 1.11
CA VAL A 25 -3.97 1.63 0.49
C VAL A 25 -4.28 0.59 1.56
N SER A 26 -5.31 -0.23 1.35
CA SER A 26 -5.63 -1.34 2.26
C SER A 26 -4.61 -2.47 2.09
N LEU A 27 -3.97 -2.88 3.19
CA LEU A 27 -3.00 -3.97 3.20
C LEU A 27 -2.88 -4.57 4.61
N ASP A 28 -3.35 -5.81 4.77
CA ASP A 28 -3.47 -6.49 6.07
C ASP A 28 -2.35 -7.51 6.34
N GLY A 29 -1.33 -7.54 5.48
CA GLY A 29 -0.20 -8.45 5.59
C GLY A 29 0.68 -8.46 4.34
N LEU A 30 1.83 -9.11 4.44
CA LEU A 30 2.83 -9.19 3.36
C LEU A 30 2.88 -10.54 2.64
N GLU A 31 2.30 -11.59 3.23
CA GLU A 31 2.30 -12.95 2.70
C GLU A 31 1.06 -13.25 1.85
N GLU A 32 1.20 -14.20 0.91
CA GLU A 32 0.06 -14.79 0.20
C GLU A 32 -0.58 -15.88 1.08
N GLY A 33 -1.80 -15.61 1.58
CA GLY A 33 -2.56 -16.45 2.54
C GLY A 33 -2.72 -15.75 3.91
N THR A 34 -3.90 -15.69 4.53
CA THR A 34 -4.95 -16.71 4.64
C THR A 34 -6.32 -16.04 4.87
N ASP A 35 -7.31 -16.51 4.10
CA ASP A 35 -8.74 -16.74 4.41
C ASP A 35 -9.49 -15.81 5.39
N ALA A 36 -9.58 -14.52 5.09
CA ALA A 36 -10.75 -13.74 5.50
C ALA A 36 -11.67 -13.57 4.28
N PRO A 37 -12.94 -14.01 4.31
CA PRO A 37 -13.82 -13.86 3.17
C PRO A 37 -13.95 -12.39 2.79
N GLY A 38 -13.42 -12.02 1.61
CA GLY A 38 -13.40 -10.65 1.08
C GLY A 38 -12.01 -9.99 1.03
N TYR A 39 -10.99 -10.57 1.67
CA TYR A 39 -9.63 -10.07 1.71
C TYR A 39 -8.68 -11.21 1.34
N VAL A 40 -7.68 -10.97 0.49
CA VAL A 40 -6.62 -11.91 0.03
C VAL A 40 -6.87 -12.57 -1.33
N LYS A 41 -6.21 -11.99 -2.35
CA LYS A 41 -5.35 -12.69 -3.34
C LYS A 41 -4.37 -11.74 -4.04
N CYS A 42 -3.96 -10.65 -3.37
CA CYS A 42 -3.20 -9.60 -4.04
C CYS A 42 -2.11 -8.96 -3.19
N ALA A 43 -1.74 -9.47 -2.00
CA ALA A 43 -0.72 -8.83 -1.17
C ALA A 43 0.62 -8.65 -1.93
N ALA A 44 1.06 -9.66 -2.68
CA ALA A 44 2.22 -9.58 -3.54
C ALA A 44 2.04 -8.55 -4.67
N THR A 45 0.87 -8.52 -5.31
CA THR A 45 0.52 -7.53 -6.35
C THR A 45 0.53 -6.10 -5.80
N VAL A 46 -0.10 -5.88 -4.65
CA VAL A 46 -0.20 -4.58 -3.99
C VAL A 46 1.16 -4.10 -3.53
N THR A 47 1.99 -4.97 -2.93
CA THR A 47 3.36 -4.61 -2.54
C THR A 47 4.23 -4.27 -3.75
N LYS A 48 4.16 -5.05 -4.84
CA LYS A 48 4.81 -4.73 -6.12
C LYS A 48 4.35 -3.39 -6.67
N ASN A 49 3.04 -3.13 -6.66
CA ASN A 49 2.47 -1.87 -7.15
C ASN A 49 2.89 -0.68 -6.28
N LEU A 50 2.91 -0.83 -4.96
CA LEU A 50 3.40 0.18 -4.02
C LEU A 50 4.87 0.53 -4.29
N MET A 51 5.72 -0.48 -4.49
CA MET A 51 7.12 -0.27 -4.86
C MET A 51 7.24 0.48 -6.20
N ALA A 52 6.52 0.04 -7.23
CA ALA A 52 6.53 0.69 -8.54
C ALA A 52 6.02 2.14 -8.48
N PHE A 53 4.98 2.40 -7.69
CA PHE A 53 4.44 3.74 -7.47
C PHE A 53 5.43 4.64 -6.72
N SER A 54 6.10 4.11 -5.71
CA SER A 54 7.18 4.81 -4.99
C SER A 54 8.32 5.21 -5.94
N GLN A 55 8.79 4.26 -6.75
CA GLN A 55 9.82 4.53 -7.77
C GLN A 55 9.36 5.56 -8.80
N LEU A 56 8.09 5.53 -9.22
CA LEU A 56 7.52 6.52 -10.13
C LEU A 56 7.52 7.92 -9.51
N ARG A 57 7.14 8.05 -8.23
CA ARG A 57 7.18 9.32 -7.49
C ARG A 57 8.59 9.90 -7.43
N ILE A 58 9.59 9.05 -7.13
CA ILE A 58 11.00 9.42 -7.12
C ILE A 58 11.45 9.90 -8.50
N ARG A 59 11.17 9.15 -9.56
CA ARG A 59 11.54 9.51 -10.94
C ARG A 59 10.90 10.83 -11.39
N ARG A 60 9.67 11.09 -10.99
CA ARG A 60 8.93 12.33 -11.30
C ARG A 60 9.27 13.48 -10.35
N ARG A 61 10.11 13.27 -9.34
CA ARG A 61 10.48 14.25 -8.30
C ARG A 61 9.25 14.85 -7.59
N VAL A 62 8.22 14.05 -7.37
CA VAL A 62 6.99 14.49 -6.70
C VAL A 62 6.93 13.97 -5.26
N LEU A 63 6.62 14.86 -4.33
CA LEU A 63 6.46 14.51 -2.92
C LEU A 63 5.06 14.00 -2.58
N LYS A 64 4.06 14.34 -3.42
CA LYS A 64 2.66 13.96 -3.24
C LYS A 64 2.20 12.92 -4.29
N PRO A 65 1.23 12.05 -3.95
CA PRO A 65 0.65 11.89 -2.61
C PRO A 65 1.57 11.16 -1.64
N ARG A 66 1.47 11.45 -0.34
CA ARG A 66 2.06 10.58 0.70
C ARG A 66 1.25 9.29 0.78
N VAL A 67 1.92 8.14 0.80
CA VAL A 67 1.22 6.86 0.90
C VAL A 67 1.10 6.45 2.36
N GLY A 68 -0.11 6.03 2.76
CA GLY A 68 -0.40 5.40 4.04
C GLY A 68 -1.04 4.03 3.82
N ILE A 69 -0.85 3.13 4.77
CA ILE A 69 -1.50 1.82 4.78
C ILE A 69 -2.68 1.85 5.75
N ILE A 70 -3.81 1.26 5.36
CA ILE A 70 -4.88 0.90 6.27
C ILE A 70 -4.71 -0.59 6.57
N PHE A 71 -4.56 -0.92 7.84
CA PHE A 71 -4.40 -2.27 8.35
C PHE A 71 -5.59 -2.56 9.27
N VAL A 72 -6.47 -3.46 8.85
CA VAL A 72 -7.59 -3.91 9.69
C VAL A 72 -7.08 -5.02 10.59
N ALA A 73 -6.98 -4.74 11.89
CA ALA A 73 -6.40 -5.68 12.84
C ALA A 73 -7.38 -6.80 13.18
N THR A 74 -6.95 -8.03 12.98
CA THR A 74 -7.63 -9.25 13.44
C THR A 74 -6.70 -10.05 14.34
N ARG A 75 -7.25 -11.04 15.04
CA ARG A 75 -6.47 -11.94 15.92
C ARG A 75 -5.40 -12.70 15.13
N GLU A 76 -5.68 -12.99 13.87
CA GLU A 76 -4.86 -13.78 12.96
C GLU A 76 -3.75 -12.96 12.29
N ASN A 77 -3.96 -11.65 12.08
CA ASN A 77 -3.02 -10.82 11.31
C ASN A 77 -2.20 -9.83 12.15
N ILE A 78 -2.60 -9.51 13.40
CA ILE A 78 -1.96 -8.43 14.17
C ILE A 78 -0.45 -8.64 14.36
N GLY A 79 0.00 -9.90 14.42
CA GLY A 79 1.42 -10.27 14.46
C GLY A 79 2.23 -9.89 13.21
N LYS A 80 1.57 -9.59 12.08
CA LYS A 80 2.19 -9.17 10.80
C LYS A 80 2.51 -7.67 10.77
N LEU A 81 1.89 -6.87 11.64
CA LEU A 81 2.06 -5.41 11.68
C LEU A 81 3.53 -4.96 11.87
N PRO A 82 4.34 -5.58 12.76
CA PRO A 82 5.75 -5.22 12.90
C PRO A 82 6.56 -5.44 11.61
N GLU A 83 6.30 -6.52 10.89
CA GLU A 83 6.98 -6.80 9.63
C GLU A 83 6.60 -5.78 8.55
N LEU A 84 5.29 -5.48 8.45
CA LEU A 84 4.79 -4.44 7.55
C LEU A 84 5.51 -3.11 7.80
N ARG A 85 5.59 -2.68 9.07
CA ARG A 85 6.33 -1.47 9.46
C ARG A 85 7.81 -1.53 9.07
N ARG A 86 8.49 -2.67 9.24
CA ARG A 86 9.90 -2.83 8.83
C ARG A 86 10.11 -2.62 7.33
N LYS A 87 9.12 -2.96 6.49
CA LYS A 87 9.21 -2.79 5.03
C LYS A 87 8.69 -1.43 4.52
N ALA A 88 8.31 -0.51 5.41
CA ALA A 88 7.71 0.78 5.03
C ALA A 88 8.54 1.59 4.02
N SER A 89 9.85 1.69 4.25
CA SER A 89 10.77 2.41 3.37
C SER A 89 10.86 1.80 1.98
N ILE A 90 10.98 0.47 1.91
CA ILE A 90 11.07 -0.30 0.66
C ILE A 90 9.78 -0.20 -0.14
N LEU A 91 8.64 -0.31 0.54
CA LEU A 91 7.30 -0.25 -0.07
C LEU A 91 6.83 1.20 -0.33
N GLY A 92 7.54 2.21 0.18
CA GLY A 92 7.29 3.61 -0.11
C GLY A 92 6.09 4.23 0.59
N PHE A 93 5.68 3.70 1.75
CA PHE A 93 4.64 4.28 2.59
C PHE A 93 5.21 4.91 3.87
N THR A 94 4.44 5.81 4.47
CA THR A 94 4.91 6.71 5.55
C THR A 94 4.09 6.62 6.83
N SER A 95 2.95 5.94 6.81
CA SER A 95 2.09 5.76 7.99
C SER A 95 1.28 4.48 7.86
N ILE A 96 0.89 3.91 9.00
CA ILE A 96 -0.07 2.81 9.09
C ILE A 96 -1.20 3.30 10.00
N LEU A 97 -2.43 3.23 9.50
CA LEU A 97 -3.64 3.45 10.25
C LEU A 97 -4.21 2.08 10.60
N VAL A 98 -4.35 1.81 11.90
CA VAL A 98 -4.90 0.57 12.41
C VAL A 98 -6.36 0.81 12.78
N SER A 99 -7.24 -0.08 12.32
CA SER A 99 -8.67 -0.08 12.65
C SER A 99 -9.13 -1.46 13.07
#